data_AF-A0A800APB6-F1
#
_entry.id   AF-A0A800APB6-F1
#
_cell.length_a   1.000
_cell.length_b   1.000
_cell.length_c   1.000
_cell.angle_alpha   90.00
_cell.angle_beta   90.00
_cell.angle_gamma   90.00
#
_symmetry.space_group_name_H-M   'P 1'
#
loop_
_entity.id
_entity.type
_entity.pdbx_description
1 polymer ?
#
loop_
_entity_poly.entity_id
_entity_poly.type
_entity_poly.pdbx_seq_one_letter_code
_entity_poly.pdbx_strand_id
1 'polypeptide(L)' 'KGIKKPDKVFDRYYKEQDRGIGIGLHIVKKLCDELMIPIHIKSKENKGTEIGLNLAHVIHKD' A
#
# COMPACT_ATOMS: atom_id res chain seq x y z
N LYS A 1 -7.61 13.05 -3.12
CA LYS A 1 -8.29 12.15 -4.09
C LYS A 1 -8.09 10.72 -3.60
N GLY A 2 -9.13 9.87 -3.64
CA GLY A 2 -8.98 8.43 -3.42
C GLY A 2 -8.48 7.73 -4.68
N ILE A 3 -8.07 6.48 -4.53
CA ILE A 3 -7.67 5.54 -5.59
C ILE A 3 -8.92 4.92 -6.22
N LYS A 4 -9.01 4.89 -7.56
CA LYS A 4 -10.16 4.34 -8.30
C LYS A 4 -10.15 2.81 -8.38
N LYS A 5 -8.97 2.19 -8.46
CA LYS A 5 -8.81 0.71 -8.42
C LYS A 5 -7.91 0.26 -7.26
N PRO A 6 -8.43 0.24 -6.02
CA PRO A 6 -7.64 -0.10 -4.83
C PRO A 6 -7.05 -1.52 -4.88
N ASP A 7 -7.71 -2.45 -5.56
CA ASP A 7 -7.29 -3.82 -5.82
C ASP A 7 -5.97 -3.91 -6.62
N LYS A 8 -5.70 -2.92 -7.48
CA LYS A 8 -4.51 -2.88 -8.34
C LYS A 8 -3.33 -2.15 -7.72
N VAL A 9 -3.49 -1.56 -6.55
CA VAL A 9 -2.51 -0.63 -5.97
C VAL A 9 -1.15 -1.28 -5.70
N PHE A 10 -1.12 -2.60 -5.55
CA PHE A 10 0.10 -3.38 -5.32
C PHE A 10 0.70 -3.98 -6.60
N ASP A 11 0.03 -3.82 -7.74
CA ASP A 11 0.52 -4.27 -9.04
C ASP A 11 1.73 -3.43 -9.44
N ARG A 12 2.77 -4.11 -9.95
CA ARG A 12 3.94 -3.43 -10.49
C ARG A 12 3.51 -2.59 -11.70
N TYR A 13 3.96 -1.34 -11.75
CA TYR A 13 3.66 -0.34 -12.78
C TYR A 13 2.26 0.26 -12.77
N TYR A 14 1.38 -0.15 -11.85
CA TYR A 14 0.07 0.48 -11.73
C TYR A 14 0.20 1.93 -11.25
N LYS A 15 -0.47 2.83 -11.98
CA LYS A 15 -0.59 4.25 -11.69
C LYS A 15 -1.87 4.81 -12.31
N GLU A 16 -2.48 5.79 -11.65
CA GLU A 16 -3.70 6.46 -12.15
C GLU A 16 -3.41 7.84 -12.74
N GLN A 17 -2.14 8.23 -12.77
CA GLN A 17 -1.64 9.52 -13.23
C GLN A 17 -0.28 9.33 -13.90
N ASP A 18 0.08 10.20 -14.83
CA ASP A 18 1.23 10.00 -15.70
C ASP A 18 2.58 10.09 -14.96
N ARG A 19 2.59 10.79 -13.81
CA ARG A 19 3.77 10.98 -12.97
C ARG A 19 4.11 9.70 -12.19
N GLY A 20 5.39 9.33 -12.21
CA GLY A 20 5.93 8.18 -11.47
C GLY A 20 5.89 6.86 -12.24
N ILE A 21 6.68 5.89 -11.77
CA ILE A 21 6.86 4.58 -12.41
C ILE A 21 5.79 3.56 -11.95
N GLY A 22 5.14 3.80 -10.80
CA GLY A 22 4.13 2.86 -10.26
C GLY A 22 4.75 1.65 -9.54
N ILE A 23 5.91 1.82 -8.90
CA ILE A 23 6.63 0.72 -8.21
C ILE A 23 6.63 0.83 -6.68
N GLY A 24 6.32 1.99 -6.12
CA GLY A 24 6.48 2.24 -4.68
C GLY A 24 5.66 1.28 -3.82
N LEU A 25 4.35 1.17 -4.07
CA LEU A 25 3.48 0.29 -3.29
C LEU A 25 3.71 -1.21 -3.57
N HIS A 26 4.18 -1.56 -4.76
CA HIS A 26 4.63 -2.92 -5.04
C HIS A 26 5.84 -3.30 -4.15
N ILE A 27 6.82 -2.40 -4.01
CA ILE A 27 7.97 -2.62 -3.12
C ILE A 27 7.54 -2.70 -1.67
N VAL A 28 6.67 -1.79 -1.20
CA VAL A 28 6.13 -1.82 0.17
C VAL A 28 5.40 -3.13 0.44
N LYS A 29 4.57 -3.60 -0.50
CA LYS A 29 3.84 -4.87 -0.36
C LYS A 29 4.81 -6.05 -0.26
N LYS A 30 5.82 -6.11 -1.14
CA LYS A 30 6.87 -7.15 -1.06
C LYS A 30 7.56 -7.14 0.30
N LEU A 31 8.00 -5.99 0.79
CA LEU A 31 8.63 -5.90 2.11
C LEU A 31 7.70 -6.35 3.24
N CYS A 32 6.42 -5.96 3.17
CA CYS A 32 5.44 -6.40 4.15
C CYS A 32 5.22 -7.91 4.11
N ASP A 33 5.19 -8.52 2.92
CA ASP A 33 5.00 -9.96 2.75
C ASP A 33 6.20 -10.74 3.28
N GLU A 34 7.42 -10.32 2.96
CA GLU A 34 8.67 -10.95 3.46
C GLU A 34 8.78 -10.86 5.00
N LEU A 35 8.31 -9.76 5.58
CA LEU A 35 8.34 -9.52 7.03
C LEU A 35 7.09 -9.99 7.77
N MET A 36 6.15 -10.64 7.07
CA MET A 36 4.85 -11.06 7.61
C MET A 36 4.10 -9.91 8.33
N ILE A 37 4.17 -8.69 7.76
CA ILE A 37 3.45 -7.49 8.21
C ILE A 37 2.11 -7.44 7.48
N PRO A 38 0.97 -7.60 8.17
CA PRO A 38 -0.34 -7.37 7.55
C PRO A 38 -0.48 -5.92 7.10
N ILE A 39 -0.79 -5.73 5.81
CA ILE A 39 -1.09 -4.44 5.21
C ILE A 39 -2.54 -4.42 4.71
N HIS A 40 -3.25 -3.32 4.98
CA HIS A 40 -4.61 -3.11 4.48
C HIS A 40 -4.74 -1.72 3.87
N ILE A 41 -5.65 -1.60 2.90
CA ILE A 41 -5.96 -0.33 2.25
C ILE A 41 -7.46 -0.13 2.21
N LYS A 42 -7.89 1.08 2.54
CA LYS A 42 -9.27 1.54 2.38
C LYS A 42 -9.22 2.85 1.61
N SER A 43 -9.84 2.86 0.45
CA SER A 43 -9.85 4.04 -0.41
C SER A 43 -11.27 4.35 -0.85
N LYS A 44 -11.62 5.63 -0.88
CA LYS A 44 -12.86 6.10 -1.49
C LYS A 44 -12.59 7.34 -2.33
N GLU A 45 -13.01 7.29 -3.59
CA GLU A 45 -12.95 8.43 -4.50
C GLU A 45 -13.57 9.67 -3.84
N ASN A 46 -12.93 10.82 -4.07
CA ASN A 46 -13.29 12.11 -3.49
C ASN A 46 -13.29 12.22 -1.94
N LYS A 47 -12.92 11.16 -1.20
CA LYS A 47 -12.70 11.23 0.26
C LYS A 47 -11.23 11.07 0.65
N GLY A 48 -10.52 10.16 0.01
CA GLY A 48 -9.11 9.89 0.30
C GLY A 48 -8.81 8.40 0.44
N THR A 49 -7.64 8.11 1.00
CA THR A 49 -7.12 6.75 1.16
C THR A 49 -6.48 6.62 2.53
N GLU A 50 -6.76 5.51 3.21
CA GLU A 50 -6.14 5.05 4.44
C GLU A 50 -5.36 3.77 4.15
N ILE A 51 -4.10 3.71 4.59
CA ILE A 51 -3.24 2.53 4.52
C ILE A 51 -2.77 2.24 5.93
N GLY A 52 -2.99 1.03 6.42
CA GLY A 52 -2.55 0.60 7.74
C GLY A 52 -1.62 -0.62 7.66
N LEU A 53 -0.61 -0.62 8.52
CA LEU A 53 0.36 -1.69 8.67
C LEU A 53 0.33 -2.18 10.12
N ASN A 54 0.23 -3.49 10.32
CA ASN A 54 0.36 -4.10 11.64
C ASN A 54 1.81 -4.51 11.91
N LEU A 55 2.53 -3.67 12.66
CA LEU A 55 3.95 -3.86 12.96
C LEU A 55 4.21 -4.66 14.25
N ALA A 56 3.19 -5.27 14.85
CA ALA A 56 3.30 -5.95 16.14
C ALA A 56 4.36 -7.07 16.17
N HIS A 57 4.66 -7.68 15.02
CA HIS A 57 5.65 -8.75 14.89
C HIS A 57 7.09 -8.26 14.66
N VAL A 58 7.29 -6.96 14.45
CA VAL A 58 8.59 -6.38 14.05
C VAL A 58 9.09 -5.36 15.09
N ILE A 59 8.18 -4.74 15.84
CA ILE A 59 8.54 -3.81 16.90
C ILE A 59 8.82 -4.59 18.17
N HIS A 60 10.08 -4.59 18.62
CA HIS A 60 10.42 -4.99 19.97
C HIS A 60 9.99 -3.87 20.93
N LYS A 61 9.29 -4.22 22.01
CA LYS A 61 9.10 -3.31 23.14
C LYS A 61 10.24 -3.53 24.11
N ASP A 62 11.00 -2.47 24.37
CA ASP A 62 11.94 -2.39 25.50
C ASP A 62 11.19 -2.15 26.82
#